data_AF-A0A0C2ISZ6-F1
#
_entry.id   AF-A0A0C2ISZ6-F1
#
_cell.length_a   1.000
_cell.length_b   1.000
_cell.length_c   1.000
_cell.angle_alpha   90.00
_cell.angle_beta   90.00
_cell.angle_gamma   90.00
#
_symmetry.space_group_name_H-M   'P 1'
#
loop_
_entity.id
_entity.type
_entity.pdbx_description
1 polymer ?
#
loop_
_entity_poly.entity_id
_entity_poly.type
_entity_poly.pdbx_seq_one_letter_code
_entity_poly.pdbx_strand_id
1 'polypeptide(L)'
;MDPYREKPKRFKDFKESNDDKYDQLLRERHNEEMALAEKSDRAFITSTEDVVKLVQECESSNLDVAYQAVFNFLLHLCTKQELYLDNFLELHIVDILVHHLVNCEITDVKYNVACALTNIASGDSRHTSFLLEESVIAALSSLLCDTNICLVEQSIWALSNIIGDGPEARNFVLRSNILSALYQLLNLHYKSV
;
A
#
# COMPACT_ATOMS: atom_id res chain seq x y z
N MET A 1 -28.70 -20.69 11.33
CA MET A 1 -27.25 -20.72 11.50
C MET A 1 -26.73 -19.42 10.92
N ASP A 2 -26.07 -18.62 11.74
CA ASP A 2 -25.68 -17.25 11.44
C ASP A 2 -24.49 -17.21 10.43
N PRO A 3 -24.60 -16.50 9.29
CA PRO A 3 -23.53 -16.38 8.31
C PRO A 3 -22.40 -15.41 8.72
N TYR A 4 -22.50 -14.72 9.86
CA TYR A 4 -21.49 -13.78 10.34
C TYR A 4 -20.65 -14.35 11.50
N ARG A 5 -19.99 -15.48 11.26
CA ARG A 5 -19.09 -16.06 12.25
C ARG A 5 -17.85 -15.18 12.41
N GLU A 6 -17.87 -14.35 13.45
CA GLU A 6 -16.76 -13.51 13.90
C GLU A 6 -15.41 -14.27 13.89
N LYS A 7 -14.36 -13.58 13.43
CA LYS A 7 -12.98 -14.09 13.29
C LYS A 7 -12.50 -14.74 14.61
N PRO A 8 -11.96 -15.97 14.61
CA PRO A 8 -11.45 -16.60 15.83
C PRO A 8 -10.18 -15.90 16.36
N LYS A 9 -10.28 -15.39 17.61
CA LYS A 9 -9.24 -14.77 18.43
C LYS A 9 -8.13 -15.77 18.84
N ARG A 10 -7.20 -16.12 17.95
CA ARG A 10 -6.04 -16.97 18.33
C ARG A 10 -4.66 -16.38 18.03
N PHE A 11 -4.62 -15.24 17.33
CA PHE A 11 -3.44 -14.39 17.12
C PHE A 11 -3.44 -13.16 18.05
N LYS A 12 -4.25 -13.17 19.12
CA LYS A 12 -4.25 -12.11 20.15
C LYS A 12 -3.22 -12.37 21.26
N ASP A 13 -2.91 -13.63 21.56
CA ASP A 13 -2.11 -13.95 22.75
C ASP A 13 -0.59 -13.75 22.54
N PHE A 14 -0.12 -13.59 21.30
CA PHE A 14 1.26 -13.15 20.99
C PHE A 14 1.39 -11.62 20.90
N LYS A 15 0.25 -10.91 20.93
CA LYS A 15 0.11 -9.47 20.68
C LYS A 15 0.29 -8.62 21.95
N GLU A 16 -0.04 -9.18 23.12
CA GLU A 16 -0.18 -8.43 24.37
C GLU A 16 1.11 -7.81 24.96
N SER A 17 2.33 -8.14 24.45
CA SER A 17 3.58 -7.50 24.93
C SER A 17 4.18 -6.45 23.99
N ASN A 18 3.73 -6.40 22.72
CA ASN A 18 4.24 -5.48 21.69
C ASN A 18 3.13 -4.60 21.07
N ASP A 19 1.87 -4.80 21.49
CA ASP A 19 0.70 -4.07 21.00
C ASP A 19 0.85 -2.56 21.15
N ASP A 20 1.35 -2.07 22.28
CA ASP A 20 1.50 -0.63 22.52
C ASP A 20 2.47 0.02 21.52
N LYS A 21 3.56 -0.67 21.16
CA LYS A 21 4.54 -0.15 20.19
C LYS A 21 4.00 -0.19 18.77
N TYR A 22 3.30 -1.26 18.39
CA TYR A 22 2.69 -1.37 17.07
C TYR A 22 1.57 -0.36 16.87
N ASP A 23 0.71 -0.20 17.88
CA ASP A 23 -0.36 0.79 17.88
C ASP A 23 0.19 2.23 17.91
N GLN A 24 1.32 2.45 18.60
CA GLN A 24 2.03 3.73 18.52
C GLN A 24 2.58 4.00 17.11
N LEU A 25 3.24 3.02 16.47
CA LEU A 25 3.75 3.16 15.10
C LEU A 25 2.62 3.45 14.09
N LEU A 26 1.48 2.76 14.23
CA LEU A 26 0.28 3.02 13.42
C LEU A 26 -0.20 4.47 13.58
N ARG A 27 -0.20 4.99 14.81
CA ARG A 27 -0.61 6.38 15.09
C ARG A 27 0.38 7.38 14.51
N GLU A 28 1.68 7.14 14.67
CA GLU A 28 2.74 7.99 14.13
C GLU A 28 2.64 8.08 12.60
N ARG A 29 2.49 6.95 11.91
CA ARG A 29 2.31 6.91 10.46
C ARG A 29 1.01 7.58 10.01
N HIS A 30 -0.10 7.34 10.70
CA HIS A 30 -1.36 8.03 10.39
C HIS A 30 -1.21 9.55 10.55
N ASN A 31 -0.49 10.01 11.57
CA ASN A 31 -0.23 11.45 11.76
C ASN A 31 0.65 12.01 10.63
N GLU A 32 1.66 11.27 10.16
CA GLU A 32 2.47 11.66 9.01
C GLU A 32 1.63 11.76 7.72
N GLU A 33 0.76 10.80 7.47
CA GLU A 33 -0.18 10.80 6.35
C GLU A 33 -1.18 11.96 6.42
N MET A 34 -1.70 12.28 7.61
CA MET A 34 -2.57 13.43 7.82
C MET A 34 -1.82 14.75 7.65
N ALA A 35 -0.57 14.83 8.11
CA ALA A 35 0.26 16.02 7.92
C ALA A 35 0.61 16.26 6.43
N LEU A 36 0.67 15.22 5.61
CA LEU A 36 0.77 15.34 4.15
C LEU A 36 -0.52 15.90 3.54
N ALA A 37 -1.68 15.46 4.04
CA ALA A 37 -2.99 15.93 3.58
C ALA A 37 -3.28 17.40 3.92
N GLU A 38 -2.81 17.89 5.08
CA GLU A 38 -3.04 19.27 5.54
C GLU A 38 -2.28 20.33 4.72
N LYS A 39 -1.23 19.94 3.98
CA LYS A 39 -0.37 20.86 3.22
C LYS A 39 -0.85 21.14 1.79
N SER A 40 -1.92 20.49 1.34
CA SER A 40 -2.38 20.53 -0.05
C SER A 40 -3.70 21.27 -0.22
N ASP A 41 -3.80 22.15 -1.22
CA ASP A 41 -5.07 22.69 -1.74
C ASP A 41 -5.82 21.54 -2.46
N ARG A 42 -6.51 20.73 -1.67
CA ARG A 42 -7.16 19.50 -2.13
C ARG A 42 -8.31 19.76 -3.12
N ALA A 43 -8.31 19.01 -4.22
CA ALA A 43 -9.54 18.72 -4.94
C ALA A 43 -10.21 17.53 -4.25
N PHE A 44 -11.45 17.70 -3.78
CA PHE A 44 -12.20 16.59 -3.19
C PHE A 44 -12.81 15.73 -4.30
N ILE A 45 -12.65 14.43 -4.20
CA ILE A 45 -13.40 13.47 -5.01
C ILE A 45 -14.83 13.45 -4.47
N THR A 46 -15.75 14.06 -5.22
CA THR A 46 -17.16 14.21 -4.81
C THR A 46 -18.12 13.49 -5.73
N SER A 47 -17.63 13.02 -6.88
CA SER A 47 -18.41 12.35 -7.92
C SER A 47 -17.59 11.26 -8.61
N THR A 48 -18.26 10.38 -9.36
CA THR A 48 -17.60 9.40 -10.22
C THR A 48 -16.85 10.04 -11.39
N GLU A 49 -17.24 11.24 -11.82
CA GLU A 49 -16.53 12.01 -12.85
C GLU A 49 -15.14 12.44 -12.33
N ASP A 50 -15.05 12.84 -11.06
CA ASP A 50 -13.78 13.16 -10.40
C ASP A 50 -12.85 11.94 -10.33
N VAL A 51 -13.42 10.75 -10.08
CA VAL A 51 -12.66 9.48 -10.09
C VAL A 51 -12.05 9.22 -11.46
N VAL A 52 -12.87 9.25 -12.52
CA VAL A 52 -12.39 9.02 -13.89
C VAL A 52 -11.32 10.02 -14.28
N LYS A 53 -11.53 11.29 -13.94
CA LYS A 53 -10.55 12.35 -14.19
C LYS A 53 -9.23 12.08 -13.48
N LEU A 54 -9.26 11.73 -12.19
CA LEU A 54 -8.03 11.48 -11.44
C LEU A 54 -7.27 10.26 -11.97
N VAL A 55 -7.97 9.19 -12.36
CA VAL A 55 -7.34 8.02 -13.01
C VAL A 55 -6.64 8.43 -14.31
N GLN A 56 -7.32 9.21 -15.16
CA GLN A 56 -6.74 9.72 -16.42
C GLN A 56 -5.52 10.62 -16.17
N GLU A 57 -5.55 11.44 -15.12
CA GLU A 57 -4.41 12.27 -14.73
C GLU A 57 -3.23 11.40 -14.26
N CYS A 58 -3.47 10.32 -13.50
CA CYS A 58 -2.44 9.35 -13.12
C CYS A 58 -1.78 8.67 -14.32
N GLU A 59 -2.51 8.48 -15.43
CA GLU A 59 -2.00 7.91 -16.69
C GLU A 59 -1.39 8.94 -17.65
N SER A 60 -1.35 10.22 -17.25
CA SER A 60 -0.90 11.30 -18.11
C SER A 60 0.55 11.09 -18.58
N SER A 61 0.79 11.38 -19.87
CA SER A 61 2.15 11.43 -20.41
C SER A 61 2.98 12.59 -19.84
N ASN A 62 2.33 13.57 -19.19
CA ASN A 62 3.01 14.62 -18.44
C ASN A 62 3.27 14.13 -17.01
N LEU A 63 4.54 13.90 -16.69
CA LEU A 63 4.97 13.38 -15.39
C LEU A 63 4.58 14.28 -14.22
N ASP A 64 4.60 15.61 -14.38
CA ASP A 64 4.20 16.52 -13.30
C ASP A 64 2.72 16.35 -12.96
N VAL A 65 1.87 16.17 -13.98
CA VAL A 65 0.44 15.88 -13.80
C VAL A 65 0.24 14.51 -13.18
N ALA A 66 0.92 13.48 -13.70
CA ALA A 66 0.79 12.12 -13.18
C ALA A 66 1.24 11.99 -11.73
N TYR A 67 2.37 12.58 -11.36
CA TYR A 67 2.89 12.49 -9.99
C TYR A 67 2.05 13.30 -9.01
N GLN A 68 1.53 14.44 -9.43
CA GLN A 68 0.57 15.19 -8.62
C GLN A 68 -0.73 14.41 -8.43
N ALA A 69 -1.21 13.72 -9.47
CA ALA A 69 -2.41 12.88 -9.40
C ALA A 69 -2.21 11.67 -8.48
N VAL A 70 -1.06 11.00 -8.54
CA VAL A 70 -0.69 9.92 -7.60
C VAL A 70 -0.71 10.42 -6.16
N PHE A 71 -0.16 11.62 -5.90
CA PHE A 71 -0.21 12.22 -4.58
C PHE A 71 -1.65 12.53 -4.15
N ASN A 72 -2.46 13.12 -5.03
CA ASN A 72 -3.88 13.40 -4.75
C ASN A 72 -4.68 12.12 -4.46
N PHE A 73 -4.38 11.02 -5.17
CA PHE A 73 -4.97 9.72 -4.92
C PHE A 73 -4.59 9.18 -3.54
N LEU A 74 -3.30 9.26 -3.17
CA LEU A 74 -2.86 8.92 -1.80
C LEU A 74 -3.62 9.75 -0.76
N LEU A 75 -3.73 11.07 -0.96
CA LEU A 75 -4.48 11.92 -0.04
C LEU A 75 -5.94 11.49 0.10
N HIS A 76 -6.59 11.12 -1.00
CA HIS A 76 -7.95 10.59 -0.96
C HIS A 76 -8.05 9.35 -0.07
N LEU A 77 -7.12 8.38 -0.21
CA LEU A 77 -7.08 7.17 0.62
C LEU A 77 -6.88 7.49 2.11
N CYS A 78 -6.00 8.45 2.44
CA CYS A 78 -5.71 8.83 3.81
C CYS A 78 -6.96 9.39 4.55
N THR A 79 -7.90 10.01 3.82
CA THR A 79 -9.13 10.56 4.42
C THR A 79 -10.18 9.52 4.80
N LYS A 80 -9.94 8.23 4.54
CA LYS A 80 -10.87 7.11 4.80
C LYS A 80 -12.24 7.28 4.10
N GLN A 81 -12.29 8.04 3.01
CA GLN A 81 -13.46 8.08 2.15
C GLN A 81 -13.46 6.85 1.25
N GLU A 82 -13.89 5.71 1.80
CA GLU A 82 -13.97 4.44 1.05
C GLU A 82 -15.03 4.46 -0.07
N LEU A 83 -15.89 5.49 -0.12
CA LEU A 83 -17.05 5.56 -1.01
C LEU A 83 -16.71 5.38 -2.49
N TYR A 84 -15.53 5.83 -2.92
CA TYR A 84 -15.10 5.78 -4.33
C TYR A 84 -13.96 4.81 -4.60
N LEU A 85 -13.44 4.12 -3.58
CA LEU A 85 -12.29 3.22 -3.74
C LEU A 85 -12.59 2.11 -4.75
N ASP A 86 -13.81 1.58 -4.73
CA ASP A 86 -14.25 0.55 -5.66
C ASP A 86 -14.19 1.03 -7.11
N ASN A 87 -14.61 2.28 -7.36
CA ASN A 87 -14.54 2.86 -8.69
C ASN A 87 -13.11 3.02 -9.18
N PHE A 88 -12.17 3.38 -8.28
CA PHE A 88 -10.75 3.44 -8.64
C PHE A 88 -10.19 2.05 -8.99
N LEU A 89 -10.54 1.04 -8.21
CA LEU A 89 -10.09 -0.35 -8.42
C LEU A 89 -10.64 -0.94 -9.71
N GLU A 90 -11.92 -0.70 -10.02
CA GLU A 90 -12.56 -1.10 -11.28
C GLU A 90 -11.96 -0.39 -12.50
N LEU A 91 -11.37 0.79 -12.31
CA LEU A 91 -10.65 1.54 -13.34
C LEU A 91 -9.15 1.22 -13.40
N HIS A 92 -8.73 0.07 -12.84
CA HIS A 92 -7.34 -0.42 -12.94
C HIS A 92 -6.29 0.51 -12.34
N ILE A 93 -6.64 1.28 -11.30
CA ILE A 93 -5.67 2.17 -10.62
C ILE A 93 -4.43 1.42 -10.12
N VAL A 94 -4.58 0.15 -9.72
CA VAL A 94 -3.48 -0.68 -9.22
C VAL A 94 -2.40 -0.87 -10.29
N ASP A 95 -2.79 -1.14 -11.53
CA ASP A 95 -1.85 -1.29 -12.65
C ASP A 95 -1.05 -0.01 -12.90
N ILE A 96 -1.74 1.14 -12.83
CA ILE A 96 -1.14 2.46 -13.01
C ILE A 96 -0.14 2.75 -11.88
N LEU A 97 -0.51 2.45 -10.64
CA LEU A 97 0.38 2.57 -9.48
C LEU A 97 1.61 1.68 -9.63
N VAL A 98 1.44 0.41 -10.00
CA VAL A 98 2.56 -0.52 -10.22
C VAL A 98 3.48 0.00 -11.34
N HIS A 99 2.91 0.55 -12.42
CA HIS A 99 3.69 1.17 -13.49
C HIS A 99 4.58 2.30 -12.95
N HIS A 100 4.04 3.20 -12.12
CA HIS A 100 4.82 4.28 -11.49
C HIS A 100 5.86 3.74 -10.51
N LEU A 101 5.54 2.70 -9.74
CA LEU A 101 6.49 2.11 -8.77
C LEU A 101 7.74 1.57 -9.45
N VAL A 102 7.57 0.92 -10.60
CA VAL A 102 8.64 0.25 -11.34
C VAL A 102 9.44 1.24 -12.21
N ASN A 103 8.77 2.19 -12.87
CA ASN A 103 9.40 3.02 -13.90
C ASN A 103 9.77 4.44 -13.44
N CYS A 104 9.30 4.89 -12.26
CA CYS A 104 9.69 6.19 -11.74
C CYS A 104 11.11 6.13 -11.14
N GLU A 105 11.88 7.21 -11.25
CA GLU A 105 13.17 7.37 -10.56
C GLU A 105 13.06 8.26 -9.31
N ILE A 106 11.92 8.94 -9.13
CA ILE A 106 11.69 9.88 -8.03
C ILE A 106 11.24 9.09 -6.80
N THR A 107 12.10 9.07 -5.77
CA THR A 107 11.86 8.40 -4.49
C THR A 107 10.53 8.80 -3.85
N ASP A 108 10.19 10.09 -3.82
CA ASP A 108 8.95 10.58 -3.20
C ASP A 108 7.70 10.03 -3.89
N VAL A 109 7.74 9.88 -5.22
CA VAL A 109 6.65 9.29 -5.99
C VAL A 109 6.54 7.79 -5.68
N LYS A 110 7.66 7.05 -5.68
CA LYS A 110 7.66 5.63 -5.28
C LYS A 110 7.10 5.44 -3.88
N TYR A 111 7.45 6.33 -2.95
CA TYR A 111 6.94 6.30 -1.59
C TYR A 111 5.43 6.53 -1.58
N ASN A 112 4.93 7.55 -2.29
CA ASN A 112 3.49 7.82 -2.38
C ASN A 112 2.71 6.63 -2.96
N VAL A 113 3.25 5.99 -3.99
CA VAL A 113 2.67 4.79 -4.59
C VAL A 113 2.64 3.63 -3.61
N ALA A 114 3.76 3.35 -2.93
CA ALA A 114 3.83 2.28 -1.93
C ALA A 114 2.88 2.53 -0.75
N CYS A 115 2.71 3.78 -0.33
CA CYS A 115 1.69 4.18 0.65
C CYS A 115 0.27 3.93 0.14
N ALA A 116 -0.02 4.27 -1.11
CA ALA A 116 -1.33 4.03 -1.69
C ALA A 116 -1.66 2.52 -1.74
N LEU A 117 -0.72 1.68 -2.17
CA LEU A 117 -0.87 0.22 -2.18
C LEU A 117 -1.07 -0.34 -0.77
N THR A 118 -0.32 0.15 0.23
CA THR A 118 -0.52 -0.20 1.64
C THR A 118 -1.93 0.13 2.13
N ASN A 119 -2.45 1.31 1.76
CA ASN A 119 -3.76 1.76 2.19
C ASN A 119 -4.88 0.94 1.54
N ILE A 120 -4.73 0.54 0.28
CA ILE A 120 -5.63 -0.43 -0.37
C ILE A 120 -5.57 -1.79 0.36
N ALA A 121 -4.36 -2.27 0.67
CA ALA A 121 -4.16 -3.56 1.37
C ALA A 121 -4.72 -3.58 2.80
N SER A 122 -4.87 -2.40 3.42
CA SER A 122 -5.40 -2.23 4.78
C SER A 122 -6.94 -2.26 4.84
N GLY A 123 -7.61 -2.26 3.68
CA GLY A 123 -9.05 -2.31 3.55
C GLY A 123 -9.64 -3.68 3.88
N ASP A 124 -10.76 -4.03 3.24
CA ASP A 124 -11.34 -5.36 3.35
C ASP A 124 -10.64 -6.36 2.42
N SER A 125 -10.93 -7.66 2.60
CA SER A 125 -10.33 -8.72 1.77
C SER A 125 -10.66 -8.60 0.28
N ARG A 126 -11.75 -7.89 -0.08
CA ARG A 126 -12.07 -7.62 -1.48
C ARG A 126 -11.12 -6.58 -2.05
N HIS A 127 -10.78 -5.52 -1.32
CA HIS A 127 -9.74 -4.57 -1.73
C HIS A 127 -8.37 -5.24 -1.84
N THR A 128 -7.98 -6.06 -0.86
CA THR A 128 -6.73 -6.82 -0.92
C THR A 128 -6.67 -7.76 -2.13
N SER A 129 -7.81 -8.30 -2.58
CA SER A 129 -7.83 -9.21 -3.74
C SER A 129 -7.34 -8.56 -5.04
N PHE A 130 -7.52 -7.24 -5.21
CA PHE A 130 -6.96 -6.49 -6.35
C PHE A 130 -5.43 -6.37 -6.32
N LEU A 131 -4.80 -6.67 -5.18
CA LEU A 131 -3.35 -6.66 -5.02
C LEU A 131 -2.72 -8.05 -5.17
N LEU A 132 -3.53 -9.11 -5.33
CA LEU A 132 -3.06 -10.48 -5.51
C LEU A 132 -2.68 -10.76 -6.95
N GLU A 133 -1.76 -9.95 -7.48
CA GLU A 133 -1.20 -10.07 -8.81
C GLU A 133 0.32 -10.19 -8.77
N GLU A 134 0.89 -10.96 -9.69
CA GLU A 134 2.34 -11.15 -9.74
C GLU A 134 3.09 -9.82 -9.97
N SER A 135 2.51 -8.91 -10.75
CA SER A 135 3.02 -7.57 -11.02
C SER A 135 3.18 -6.75 -9.74
N VAL A 136 2.15 -6.72 -8.89
CA VAL A 136 2.12 -6.01 -7.60
C VAL A 136 3.16 -6.60 -6.65
N ILE A 137 3.15 -7.93 -6.47
CA ILE A 137 4.06 -8.59 -5.54
C ILE A 137 5.51 -8.45 -5.98
N ALA A 138 5.79 -8.56 -7.28
CA ALA A 138 7.13 -8.36 -7.82
C ALA A 138 7.61 -6.91 -7.64
N ALA A 139 6.75 -5.93 -7.90
CA ALA A 139 7.10 -4.51 -7.74
C ALA A 139 7.43 -4.16 -6.28
N LEU A 140 6.58 -4.56 -5.33
CA LEU A 140 6.84 -4.40 -3.90
C LEU A 140 8.10 -5.15 -3.48
N SER A 141 8.26 -6.42 -3.90
CA SER A 141 9.45 -7.22 -3.55
C SER A 141 10.75 -6.59 -4.03
N SER A 142 10.72 -5.88 -5.18
CA SER A 142 11.91 -5.20 -5.70
C SER A 142 12.41 -4.08 -4.78
N LEU A 143 11.50 -3.38 -4.10
CA LEU A 143 11.83 -2.33 -3.14
C LEU A 143 12.53 -2.85 -1.88
N LEU A 144 12.44 -4.15 -1.57
CA LEU A 144 13.16 -4.75 -0.43
C LEU A 144 14.68 -4.72 -0.61
N CYS A 145 15.16 -4.48 -1.83
CA CYS A 145 16.57 -4.34 -2.15
C CYS A 145 16.96 -2.89 -2.44
N ASP A 146 16.07 -1.91 -2.20
CA ASP A 146 16.36 -0.49 -2.40
C ASP A 146 17.34 0.02 -1.33
N THR A 147 18.12 1.04 -1.68
CA THR A 147 19.03 1.73 -0.76
C THR A 147 18.29 2.67 0.20
N ASN A 148 17.08 3.11 -0.16
CA ASN A 148 16.26 3.97 0.66
C ASN A 148 15.45 3.13 1.66
N ILE A 149 15.82 3.25 2.94
CA ILE A 149 15.19 2.52 4.04
C ILE A 149 13.69 2.81 4.13
N CYS A 150 13.24 4.04 3.87
CA CYS A 150 11.81 4.38 3.92
C CYS A 150 11.00 3.59 2.88
N LEU A 151 11.55 3.37 1.67
CA LEU A 151 10.91 2.54 0.64
C LEU A 151 10.90 1.06 1.03
N VAL A 152 12.00 0.57 1.60
CA VAL A 152 12.10 -0.81 2.10
C VAL A 152 11.05 -1.04 3.19
N GLU A 153 10.98 -0.18 4.20
CA GLU A 153 10.00 -0.25 5.28
C GLU A 153 8.56 -0.22 4.75
N GLN A 154 8.27 0.70 3.83
CA GLN A 154 6.93 0.82 3.27
C GLN A 154 6.53 -0.41 2.45
N SER A 155 7.47 -1.02 1.73
CA SER A 155 7.23 -2.27 1.00
C SER A 155 6.95 -3.44 1.94
N ILE A 156 7.76 -3.59 3.01
CA ILE A 156 7.52 -4.60 4.05
C ILE A 156 6.13 -4.42 4.63
N TRP A 157 5.71 -3.19 4.87
CA TRP A 157 4.41 -2.87 5.41
C TRP A 157 3.28 -3.30 4.46
N ALA A 158 3.35 -2.91 3.19
CA ALA A 158 2.37 -3.30 2.17
C ALA A 158 2.24 -4.82 2.07
N LEU A 159 3.37 -5.52 1.97
CA LEU A 159 3.42 -6.98 1.87
C LEU A 159 2.88 -7.66 3.12
N SER A 160 3.13 -7.10 4.32
CA SER A 160 2.62 -7.62 5.58
C SER A 160 1.10 -7.54 5.65
N ASN A 161 0.50 -6.45 5.17
CA ASN A 161 -0.95 -6.30 5.08
C ASN A 161 -1.56 -7.30 4.09
N ILE A 162 -0.96 -7.45 2.90
CA ILE A 162 -1.42 -8.43 1.89
C ILE A 162 -1.34 -9.85 2.45
N ILE A 163 -0.20 -10.26 2.98
CA ILE A 163 0.01 -11.60 3.57
C ILE A 163 -0.94 -11.83 4.75
N GLY A 164 -1.21 -10.77 5.53
CA GLY A 164 -2.04 -10.79 6.72
C GLY A 164 -3.53 -10.98 6.45
N ASP A 165 -4.01 -10.73 5.22
CA ASP A 165 -5.44 -10.84 4.87
C ASP A 165 -5.98 -12.26 5.05
N GLY A 166 -5.19 -13.27 4.68
CA GLY A 166 -5.61 -14.66 4.89
C GLY A 166 -4.69 -15.73 4.30
N PRO A 167 -5.05 -17.01 4.49
CA PRO A 167 -4.26 -18.13 4.00
C PRO A 167 -4.02 -18.13 2.49
N GLU A 168 -5.01 -17.67 1.72
CA GLU A 168 -4.92 -17.58 0.25
C GLU A 168 -3.89 -16.53 -0.17
N ALA A 169 -4.02 -15.29 0.30
CA ALA A 169 -3.06 -14.21 0.06
C ALA A 169 -1.65 -14.60 0.51
N ARG A 170 -1.50 -15.16 1.73
CA ARG A 170 -0.21 -15.69 2.21
C ARG A 170 0.38 -16.71 1.25
N ASN A 171 -0.41 -17.70 0.83
CA ASN A 171 0.08 -18.75 -0.05
C ASN A 171 0.44 -18.20 -1.44
N PHE A 172 -0.31 -17.22 -1.95
CA PHE A 172 -0.01 -16.52 -3.19
C PHE A 172 1.35 -15.81 -3.09
N VAL A 173 1.55 -14.99 -2.07
CA VAL A 173 2.82 -14.27 -1.87
C VAL A 173 3.98 -15.22 -1.62
N LEU A 174 3.79 -16.33 -0.88
CA LEU A 174 4.84 -17.34 -0.67
C LEU A 174 5.25 -18.11 -1.92
N ARG A 175 4.41 -18.16 -2.96
CA ARG A 175 4.79 -18.72 -4.27
C ARG A 175 5.69 -17.77 -5.06
N SER A 176 5.73 -16.49 -4.70
CA SER A 176 6.70 -15.54 -5.25
C SER A 176 8.09 -15.72 -4.63
N ASN A 177 9.09 -14.98 -5.14
CA ASN A 177 10.46 -15.01 -4.62
C ASN A 177 10.66 -14.19 -3.32
N ILE A 178 9.59 -13.89 -2.58
CA ILE A 178 9.62 -13.00 -1.41
C ILE A 178 10.59 -13.48 -0.32
N LEU A 179 10.68 -14.79 -0.07
CA LEU A 179 11.55 -15.34 0.97
C LEU A 179 13.03 -15.10 0.65
N SER A 180 13.40 -15.16 -0.64
CA SER A 180 14.75 -14.83 -1.08
C SER A 180 15.05 -13.34 -0.89
N ALA A 181 14.10 -12.47 -1.23
CA ALA A 181 14.26 -11.02 -1.05
C ALA A 181 14.43 -10.65 0.43
N LEU A 182 13.59 -11.20 1.32
CA LEU A 182 13.70 -11.01 2.76
C LEU A 182 15.03 -11.56 3.33
N TYR A 183 15.49 -12.71 2.85
CA TYR A 183 16.78 -13.26 3.26
C TYR A 183 17.95 -12.35 2.88
N GLN A 184 17.92 -11.75 1.68
CA GLN A 184 18.94 -10.79 1.25
C GLN A 184 18.92 -9.53 2.11
N LEU A 185 17.73 -8.97 2.37
CA LEU A 185 17.55 -7.81 3.24
C LEU A 185 18.16 -8.05 4.63
N LEU A 186 17.82 -9.19 5.27
CA LEU A 186 18.35 -9.54 6.58
C LEU A 186 19.87 -9.69 6.58
N ASN A 187 20.44 -10.27 5.52
CA ASN A 187 21.90 -10.39 5.39
C ASN A 187 22.61 -9.06 5.21
N LEU A 188 21.99 -8.09 4.51
CA LEU A 188 22.54 -6.75 4.36
C LEU A 188 22.62 -6.06 5.73
N HIS A 189 21.56 -6.14 6.52
CA HIS A 189 21.52 -5.54 7.86
C HIS A 189 22.39 -6.28 8.88
N TYR A 190 22.45 -7.62 8.85
CA TYR A 190 23.28 -8.40 9.77
C TYR A 190 24.78 -8.08 9.62
N LYS A 191 25.26 -7.79 8.41
CA LYS A 191 26.66 -7.40 8.15
C LYS A 191 26.99 -5.95 8.54
N SER A 192 25.98 -5.14 8.84
CA SER A 192 26.13 -3.74 9.23
C SER A 192 26.15 -3.49 10.75
N VAL A 193 25.97 -4.57 11.54
CA VAL A 193 26.07 -4.60 13.01
C VAL A 193 27.34 -5.33 13.42
#